data_AF-A0A7S2E6T0-F1
#
_entry.id   AF-A0A7S2E6T0-F1
#
_cell.length_a   1.000
_cell.length_b   1.000
_cell.length_c   1.000
_cell.angle_alpha   90.00
_cell.angle_beta   90.00
_cell.angle_gamma   90.00
#
_symmetry.space_group_name_H-M   'P 1'
#
loop_
_entity.id
_entity.type
_entity.pdbx_description
1 polymer ?
#
loop_
_entity_poly.entity_id
_entity_poly.type
_entity_poly.pdbx_seq_one_letter_code
_entity_poly.pdbx_strand_id
1 'polypeptide(L)'
;MTDTYAQLATQFQAEEDMAGVKWDANITAQLDSMKSSIAGQAWLFTEQVLQLHTKLLLQHKKSDEIAPVAIDDMVYTCEKILQCQETFRKLNHPTHVTVAYHYTHRQSMDKIQQHGLLSKNERNDIMVRENKFHGEAFGNGIYTANNPLAFKHFGEVGLLVATLRGKIQKVSGRNGDDDANTVIGNKRGRFHGGSISYYDEIVVRQSSQCVALIQYKSHLAHDDLIWTYHVELQKLVDNFFNGEVPTELERVHPPEGMVSGGGHFFC
;
A
#
# COMPACT_ATOMS: atom_id res chain seq x y z
N MET A 1 -39.70 46.02 26.59
CA MET A 1 -38.30 46.05 26.06
C MET A 1 -37.56 44.74 26.29
N THR A 2 -37.90 43.92 27.29
CA THR A 2 -37.28 42.60 27.52
C THR A 2 -37.67 41.54 26.48
N ASP A 3 -38.90 41.57 25.96
CA ASP A 3 -39.37 40.59 24.96
C ASP A 3 -38.66 40.67 23.62
N THR A 4 -38.19 41.87 23.23
CA THR A 4 -37.54 42.09 21.94
C THR A 4 -36.16 41.43 21.88
N TYR A 5 -35.41 41.43 23.00
CA TYR A 5 -34.11 40.77 23.09
C TYR A 5 -34.23 39.24 23.13
N ALA A 6 -35.25 38.72 23.80
CA ALA A 6 -35.50 37.27 23.82
C ALA A 6 -35.87 36.73 22.43
N GLN A 7 -36.68 37.49 21.67
CA GLN A 7 -37.03 37.15 20.29
C GLN A 7 -35.81 37.19 19.36
N LEU A 8 -34.96 38.22 19.47
CA LEU A 8 -33.71 38.32 18.72
C LEU A 8 -32.74 37.17 19.04
N ALA A 9 -32.56 36.82 20.32
CA ALA A 9 -31.70 35.70 20.72
C ALA A 9 -32.20 34.36 20.17
N THR A 10 -33.52 34.13 20.22
CA THR A 10 -34.14 32.93 19.65
C THR A 10 -33.95 32.86 18.13
N GLN A 11 -34.10 34.00 17.45
CA GLN A 11 -33.88 34.09 16.01
C GLN A 11 -32.42 33.78 15.64
N PHE A 12 -31.45 34.36 16.35
CA PHE A 12 -30.03 34.09 16.10
C PHE A 12 -29.66 32.62 16.34
N GLN A 13 -30.17 31.99 17.40
CA GLN A 13 -29.93 30.56 17.63
C GLN A 13 -30.51 29.70 16.50
N ALA A 14 -31.73 30.01 16.04
CA ALA A 14 -32.33 29.28 14.92
C ALA A 14 -31.57 29.47 13.59
N GLU A 15 -31.00 30.65 13.36
CA GLU A 15 -30.14 30.92 12.21
C GLU A 15 -28.81 30.16 12.29
N GLU A 16 -28.17 30.09 13.46
CA GLU A 16 -26.97 29.28 13.72
C GLU A 16 -27.23 27.78 13.52
N ASP A 17 -28.33 27.27 14.08
CA ASP A 17 -28.72 25.86 13.94
C ASP A 17 -28.98 25.52 12.46
N MET A 18 -29.69 26.37 11.72
CA MET A 18 -29.92 26.19 10.28
C MET A 18 -28.63 26.28 9.46
N ALA A 19 -27.69 27.16 9.84
CA ALA A 19 -26.39 27.26 9.18
C ALA A 19 -25.57 25.99 9.41
N GLY A 20 -25.58 25.44 10.63
CA GLY A 20 -24.97 24.15 10.95
C GLY A 20 -25.55 23.00 10.13
N VAL A 21 -26.88 22.88 10.06
CA VAL A 21 -27.54 21.83 9.26
C VAL A 21 -27.20 21.93 7.77
N LYS A 22 -27.17 23.13 7.20
CA LYS A 22 -26.79 23.33 5.79
C LYS A 22 -25.32 23.00 5.54
N TRP A 23 -24.44 23.34 6.48
CA TRP A 23 -23.02 23.01 6.42
C TRP A 23 -22.81 21.49 6.42
N ASP A 24 -23.47 20.76 7.33
CA ASP A 24 -23.38 19.31 7.43
C ASP A 24 -23.94 18.59 6.19
N ALA A 25 -25.05 19.09 5.63
CA ALA A 25 -25.63 18.55 4.40
C ALA A 25 -24.69 18.75 3.20
N ASN A 26 -24.06 19.92 3.08
CA ASN A 26 -23.09 20.20 2.01
C ASN A 26 -21.84 19.31 2.13
N ILE A 27 -21.31 19.11 3.35
CA ILE A 27 -20.17 18.21 3.59
C ILE A 27 -20.54 16.78 3.19
N THR A 28 -21.74 16.32 3.57
CA THR A 28 -22.20 14.97 3.24
C THR A 28 -22.27 14.77 1.72
N ALA A 29 -22.89 15.72 1.00
CA ALA A 29 -22.97 15.68 -0.46
C ALA A 29 -21.58 15.71 -1.13
N GLN A 30 -20.64 16.49 -0.60
CA GLN A 30 -19.26 16.51 -1.08
C GLN A 30 -18.55 15.18 -0.84
N LEU A 31 -18.68 14.60 0.36
CA LEU A 31 -18.11 13.30 0.68
C LEU A 31 -18.67 12.18 -0.21
N ASP A 32 -19.97 12.20 -0.49
CA ASP A 32 -20.60 11.24 -1.41
C ASP A 32 -20.09 11.41 -2.85
N SER A 33 -19.89 12.66 -3.30
CA SER A 33 -19.22 12.95 -4.57
C SER A 33 -17.77 12.46 -4.61
N MET A 34 -17.04 12.56 -3.50
CA MET A 34 -15.67 12.06 -3.43
C MET A 34 -15.64 10.53 -3.45
N LYS A 35 -16.51 9.87 -2.69
CA LYS A 35 -16.64 8.40 -2.68
C LYS A 35 -17.04 7.81 -4.03
N SER A 36 -17.71 8.57 -4.88
CA SER A 36 -18.18 8.08 -6.19
C SER A 36 -17.20 8.32 -7.34
N SER A 37 -16.12 9.07 -7.12
CA SER A 37 -15.11 9.37 -8.15
C SER A 37 -13.76 8.72 -7.82
N ILE A 38 -12.99 8.31 -8.84
CA ILE A 38 -11.65 7.75 -8.65
C ILE A 38 -10.74 8.71 -7.88
N ALA A 39 -10.72 9.99 -8.28
CA ALA A 39 -9.89 11.01 -7.65
C ALA A 39 -10.28 11.24 -6.18
N GLY A 40 -11.58 11.32 -5.90
CA GLY A 40 -12.07 11.48 -4.53
C GLY A 40 -11.76 10.26 -3.65
N GLN A 41 -11.92 9.03 -4.18
CA GLN A 41 -11.55 7.80 -3.47
C GLN A 41 -10.04 7.75 -3.18
N ALA A 42 -9.20 8.08 -4.14
CA ALA A 42 -7.74 8.11 -3.97
C ALA A 42 -7.31 9.13 -2.89
N TRP A 43 -7.92 10.31 -2.89
CA TRP A 43 -7.67 11.34 -1.88
C TRP A 43 -8.12 10.88 -0.49
N LEU A 44 -9.36 10.37 -0.36
CA LEU A 44 -9.91 9.89 0.90
C LEU A 44 -9.11 8.72 1.48
N PHE A 45 -8.66 7.79 0.63
CA PHE A 45 -7.80 6.69 1.06
C PHE A 45 -6.45 7.21 1.59
N THR A 46 -5.81 8.13 0.86
CA THR A 46 -4.54 8.74 1.27
C THR A 46 -4.69 9.48 2.60
N GLU A 47 -5.76 10.26 2.77
CA GLU A 47 -6.07 10.93 4.03
C GLU A 47 -6.19 9.92 5.19
N GLN A 48 -6.93 8.83 5.01
CA GLN A 48 -7.09 7.81 6.04
C GLN A 48 -5.78 7.08 6.37
N VAL A 49 -4.88 6.88 5.40
CA VAL A 49 -3.53 6.34 5.64
C VAL A 49 -2.73 7.29 6.55
N LEU A 50 -2.80 8.61 6.32
CA LEU A 50 -2.11 9.60 7.16
C LEU A 50 -2.69 9.72 8.57
N GLN A 51 -4.01 9.66 8.68
CA GLN A 51 -4.70 9.63 9.96
C GLN A 51 -4.33 8.36 10.75
N LEU A 52 -4.32 7.19 10.09
CA LEU A 52 -3.89 5.93 10.69
C LEU A 52 -2.44 6.03 11.17
N HIS A 53 -1.55 6.57 10.35
CA HIS A 53 -0.14 6.74 10.72
C HIS A 53 -0.01 7.62 11.97
N THR A 54 -0.67 8.77 12.01
CA THR A 54 -0.68 9.67 13.17
C THR A 54 -1.20 8.98 14.42
N LYS A 55 -2.31 8.24 14.30
CA LYS A 55 -2.91 7.47 15.40
C LYS A 55 -1.96 6.43 15.98
N LEU A 56 -1.33 5.63 15.13
CA LEU A 56 -0.38 4.59 15.58
C LEU A 56 0.89 5.22 16.15
N LEU A 57 1.39 6.33 15.60
CA LEU A 57 2.54 7.03 16.17
C LEU A 57 2.28 7.53 17.59
N LEU A 58 1.08 8.05 17.88
CA LEU A 58 0.74 8.50 19.24
C LEU A 58 0.74 7.35 20.26
N GLN A 59 0.56 6.11 19.82
CA GLN A 59 0.51 4.93 20.67
C GLN A 59 1.89 4.29 20.91
N HIS A 60 2.89 4.60 20.07
CA HIS A 60 4.18 3.91 20.06
C HIS A 60 5.38 4.87 20.11
N LYS A 61 6.37 4.56 20.96
CA LYS A 61 7.56 5.42 21.19
C LYS A 61 8.60 5.43 20.03
N LYS A 62 8.38 4.67 18.95
CA LYS A 62 9.35 4.47 17.84
C LYS A 62 9.03 5.35 16.62
N SER A 63 8.61 6.59 16.86
CA SER A 63 7.94 7.40 15.83
C SER A 63 8.84 7.96 14.74
N ASP A 64 10.14 8.07 14.98
CA ASP A 64 11.13 8.61 14.04
C ASP A 64 11.59 7.60 12.98
N GLU A 65 11.23 6.33 13.16
CA GLU A 65 11.66 5.25 12.27
C GLU A 65 10.62 4.80 11.25
N ILE A 66 9.39 5.31 11.37
CA ILE A 66 8.26 5.00 10.49
C ILE A 66 7.68 6.32 9.98
N ALA A 67 7.43 6.42 8.67
CA ALA A 67 6.88 7.63 8.07
C ALA A 67 6.02 7.30 6.84
N PRO A 68 5.10 8.18 6.41
CA PRO A 68 4.49 8.09 5.09
C PRO A 68 5.57 8.26 4.01
N VAL A 69 5.36 7.66 2.83
CA VAL A 69 6.33 7.75 1.73
C VAL A 69 6.32 9.13 1.08
N ALA A 70 5.23 9.53 0.43
CA ALA A 70 5.08 10.87 -0.19
C ALA A 70 3.59 11.20 -0.28
N ILE A 71 3.13 12.29 0.34
CA ILE A 71 1.69 12.57 0.48
C ILE A 71 1.04 12.89 -0.88
N ASP A 72 1.58 13.87 -1.59
CA ASP A 72 0.97 14.36 -2.84
C ASP A 72 1.03 13.29 -3.95
N ASP A 73 2.17 12.61 -4.07
CA ASP A 73 2.36 11.54 -5.06
C ASP A 73 1.58 10.26 -4.70
N MET A 74 1.21 10.06 -3.41
CA MET A 74 0.37 8.94 -2.99
C MET A 74 -1.04 9.07 -3.55
N VAL A 75 -1.63 10.27 -3.59
CA VAL A 75 -2.95 10.47 -4.19
C VAL A 75 -2.91 10.08 -5.68
N TYR A 76 -1.94 10.61 -6.42
CA TYR A 76 -1.78 10.31 -7.85
C TYR A 76 -1.59 8.81 -8.11
N THR A 77 -0.72 8.14 -7.35
CA THR A 77 -0.48 6.70 -7.52
C THR A 77 -1.70 5.86 -7.08
N CYS A 78 -2.46 6.30 -6.08
CA CYS A 78 -3.74 5.70 -5.69
C CYS A 78 -4.79 5.80 -6.81
N GLU A 79 -4.87 6.93 -7.52
CA GLU A 79 -5.73 7.06 -8.69
C GLU A 79 -5.33 6.06 -9.79
N LYS A 80 -4.02 5.85 -10.01
CA LYS A 80 -3.53 4.90 -11.01
C LYS A 80 -3.90 3.46 -10.71
N ILE A 81 -3.86 3.04 -9.44
CA ILE A 81 -4.29 1.69 -9.05
C ILE A 81 -5.80 1.49 -9.17
N LEU A 82 -6.63 2.51 -8.88
CA LEU A 82 -8.07 2.45 -9.13
C LEU A 82 -8.40 2.34 -10.63
N GLN A 83 -7.72 3.14 -11.46
CA GLN A 83 -7.85 3.07 -12.94
C GLN A 83 -7.39 1.70 -13.48
N CYS A 84 -6.29 1.17 -12.95
CA CYS A 84 -5.80 -0.16 -13.27
C CYS A 84 -6.84 -1.23 -12.87
N GLN A 85 -7.45 -1.09 -11.70
CA GLN A 85 -8.48 -2.00 -11.22
C GLN A 85 -9.72 -2.00 -12.11
N GLU A 86 -10.19 -0.84 -12.58
CA GLU A 86 -11.28 -0.78 -13.57
C GLU A 86 -10.91 -1.46 -14.89
N THR A 87 -9.65 -1.32 -15.32
CA THR A 87 -9.14 -1.95 -16.53
C THR A 87 -9.13 -3.47 -16.37
N PHE A 88 -8.63 -3.99 -15.24
CA PHE A 88 -8.65 -5.41 -14.92
C PHE A 88 -10.09 -5.94 -14.85
N ARG A 89 -11.03 -5.19 -14.27
CA ARG A 89 -12.46 -5.55 -14.24
C ARG A 89 -13.03 -5.70 -15.65
N LYS A 90 -12.75 -4.77 -16.56
CA LYS A 90 -13.20 -4.83 -17.97
C LYS A 90 -12.60 -6.01 -18.73
N LEU A 91 -11.38 -6.41 -18.38
CA LEU A 91 -10.70 -7.58 -18.94
C LEU A 91 -11.05 -8.90 -18.23
N ASN A 92 -11.95 -8.87 -17.25
CA ASN A 92 -12.31 -10.01 -16.41
C ASN A 92 -11.11 -10.66 -15.69
N HIS A 93 -10.15 -9.82 -15.28
CA HIS A 93 -9.01 -10.21 -14.47
C HIS A 93 -9.33 -10.03 -12.97
N PRO A 94 -8.61 -10.73 -12.07
CA PRO A 94 -8.64 -10.44 -10.65
C PRO A 94 -8.35 -8.95 -10.36
N THR A 95 -9.03 -8.40 -9.37
CA THR A 95 -8.98 -6.97 -9.01
C THR A 95 -8.63 -6.72 -7.54
N HIS A 96 -8.25 -7.77 -6.82
CA HIS A 96 -8.05 -7.71 -5.38
C HIS A 96 -6.71 -7.04 -5.04
N VAL A 97 -6.74 -6.12 -4.07
CA VAL A 97 -5.60 -5.36 -3.59
C VAL A 97 -5.19 -5.86 -2.20
N THR A 98 -3.90 -6.14 -2.03
CA THR A 98 -3.32 -6.61 -0.76
C THR A 98 -2.15 -5.74 -0.34
N VAL A 99 -1.90 -5.62 0.97
CA VAL A 99 -0.67 -5.03 1.49
C VAL A 99 0.48 -6.03 1.37
N ALA A 100 1.59 -5.55 0.82
CA ALA A 100 2.83 -6.29 0.60
C ALA A 100 4.04 -5.50 1.13
N TYR A 101 5.21 -6.11 1.06
CA TYR A 101 6.46 -5.54 1.54
C TYR A 101 7.43 -5.32 0.39
N HIS A 102 8.12 -4.19 0.37
CA HIS A 102 9.21 -3.90 -0.57
C HIS A 102 10.43 -3.42 0.20
N TYR A 103 11.63 -3.85 -0.19
CA TYR A 103 12.88 -3.41 0.42
C TYR A 103 13.73 -2.64 -0.57
N THR A 104 14.28 -1.53 -0.12
CA THR A 104 15.07 -0.62 -0.94
C THR A 104 16.14 0.08 -0.13
N HIS A 105 17.08 0.70 -0.85
CA HIS A 105 18.11 1.53 -0.27
C HIS A 105 17.60 2.96 -0.07
N ARG A 106 18.12 3.64 0.96
CA ARG A 106 17.78 5.04 1.28
C ARG A 106 18.01 5.97 0.09
N GLN A 107 19.04 5.71 -0.71
CA GLN A 107 19.38 6.48 -1.91
C GLN A 107 18.32 6.39 -3.03
N SER A 108 17.40 5.43 -2.94
CA SER A 108 16.28 5.28 -3.88
C SER A 108 15.02 6.02 -3.41
N MET A 109 14.96 6.47 -2.15
CA MET A 109 13.73 7.01 -1.57
C MET A 109 13.27 8.29 -2.26
N ASP A 110 14.17 9.23 -2.55
CA ASP A 110 13.79 10.48 -3.24
C ASP A 110 13.09 10.20 -4.58
N LYS A 111 13.57 9.20 -5.34
CA LYS A 111 12.97 8.77 -6.62
C LYS A 111 11.63 8.06 -6.41
N ILE A 112 11.53 7.21 -5.38
CA ILE A 112 10.29 6.51 -5.04
C ILE A 112 9.23 7.49 -4.56
N GLN A 113 9.62 8.53 -3.84
CA GLN A 113 8.74 9.60 -3.42
C GLN A 113 8.20 10.35 -4.64
N GLN A 114 9.09 10.80 -5.52
CA GLN A 114 8.75 11.60 -6.69
C GLN A 114 7.98 10.84 -7.79
N HIS A 115 8.24 9.55 -7.96
CA HIS A 115 7.75 8.78 -9.12
C HIS A 115 7.00 7.50 -8.76
N GLY A 116 6.91 7.16 -7.47
CA GLY A 116 6.41 5.87 -7.03
C GLY A 116 7.36 4.71 -7.29
N LEU A 117 6.84 3.49 -7.16
CA LEU A 117 7.56 2.28 -7.52
C LEU A 117 7.39 2.04 -9.02
N LEU A 118 8.52 1.95 -9.73
CA LEU A 118 8.56 1.77 -11.18
C LEU A 118 9.15 0.41 -11.53
N SER A 119 8.71 -0.19 -12.63
CA SER A 119 9.45 -1.28 -13.29
C SER A 119 10.70 -0.74 -13.98
N LYS A 120 11.59 -1.63 -14.45
CA LYS A 120 12.79 -1.23 -15.19
C LYS A 120 12.43 -0.54 -16.49
N ASN A 121 11.44 -1.05 -17.21
CA ASN A 121 10.97 -0.44 -18.45
C ASN A 121 10.45 0.98 -18.20
N GLU A 122 9.58 1.16 -17.21
CA GLU A 122 9.05 2.49 -16.86
C GLU A 122 10.15 3.46 -16.45
N ARG A 123 11.15 3.01 -15.66
CA ARG A 123 12.33 3.83 -15.33
C ARG A 123 13.09 4.30 -16.57
N ASN A 124 13.30 3.40 -17.53
CA ASN A 124 14.00 3.73 -18.77
C ASN A 124 13.21 4.76 -19.60
N ASP A 125 11.88 4.61 -19.67
CA ASP A 125 10.99 5.49 -20.42
C ASP A 125 11.04 6.94 -19.90
N ILE A 126 11.18 7.12 -18.58
CA ILE A 126 11.31 8.44 -17.95
C ILE A 126 12.75 8.82 -17.58
N MET A 127 13.75 8.08 -18.07
CA MET A 127 15.19 8.30 -17.84
C MET A 127 15.62 8.36 -16.36
N VAL A 128 14.90 7.66 -15.46
CA VAL A 128 15.28 7.53 -14.06
C VAL A 128 16.34 6.46 -13.91
N ARG A 129 17.60 6.88 -13.72
CA ARG A 129 18.74 5.97 -13.55
C ARG A 129 18.67 5.20 -12.23
N GLU A 130 18.95 3.91 -12.27
CA GLU A 130 19.18 3.11 -11.06
C GLU A 130 20.56 3.38 -10.46
N ASN A 131 20.66 3.31 -9.15
CA ASN A 131 21.96 3.33 -8.47
C ASN A 131 22.64 1.96 -8.52
N LYS A 132 21.85 0.88 -8.56
CA LYS A 132 22.32 -0.51 -8.58
C LYS A 132 21.26 -1.42 -9.20
N PHE A 133 21.67 -2.22 -10.18
CA PHE A 133 20.81 -3.24 -10.78
C PHE A 133 20.73 -4.47 -9.87
N HIS A 134 19.53 -4.82 -9.45
CA HIS A 134 19.22 -6.09 -8.80
C HIS A 134 18.52 -6.95 -9.86
N GLY A 135 19.08 -8.12 -10.17
CA GLY A 135 18.62 -8.94 -11.31
C GLY A 135 17.10 -9.21 -11.32
N GLU A 136 16.56 -9.42 -12.52
CA GLU A 136 15.13 -9.62 -12.75
C GLU A 136 14.78 -11.11 -12.76
N ALA A 137 14.76 -11.73 -11.57
CA ALA A 137 14.62 -13.18 -11.45
C ALA A 137 13.33 -13.75 -12.07
N PHE A 138 12.25 -12.96 -12.11
CA PHE A 138 10.96 -13.32 -12.67
C PHE A 138 10.50 -12.31 -13.75
N GLY A 139 11.47 -11.72 -14.44
CA GLY A 139 11.26 -10.72 -15.50
C GLY A 139 11.06 -9.29 -14.99
N ASN A 140 10.77 -8.39 -15.92
CA ASN A 140 10.54 -6.97 -15.61
C ASN A 140 9.29 -6.80 -14.73
N GLY A 141 9.42 -5.98 -13.70
CA GLY A 141 8.34 -5.66 -12.79
C GLY A 141 8.85 -5.06 -11.47
N ILE A 142 7.91 -4.88 -10.55
CA ILE A 142 8.13 -4.35 -9.20
C ILE A 142 8.01 -5.52 -8.24
N TYR A 143 9.11 -5.78 -7.54
CA TYR A 143 9.27 -6.93 -6.66
C TYR A 143 8.81 -6.60 -5.26
N THR A 144 7.87 -7.37 -4.75
CA THR A 144 7.32 -7.26 -3.40
C THR A 144 7.30 -8.64 -2.73
N ALA A 145 6.96 -8.68 -1.45
CA ALA A 145 6.90 -9.89 -0.66
C ALA A 145 5.60 -9.92 0.14
N ASN A 146 5.11 -11.12 0.44
CA ASN A 146 3.98 -11.33 1.36
C ASN A 146 4.39 -11.29 2.84
N ASN A 147 5.68 -11.23 3.15
CA ASN A 147 6.23 -11.38 4.49
C ASN A 147 7.26 -10.28 4.78
N PRO A 148 7.17 -9.55 5.91
CA PRO A 148 8.13 -8.48 6.22
C PRO A 148 9.55 -9.00 6.38
N LEU A 149 9.76 -10.25 6.80
CA LEU A 149 11.09 -10.79 7.03
C LEU A 149 11.75 -11.32 5.77
N ALA A 150 10.97 -11.56 4.72
CA ALA A 150 11.47 -11.97 3.43
C ALA A 150 12.23 -10.80 2.78
N PHE A 151 13.36 -11.12 2.14
CA PHE A 151 14.05 -10.18 1.26
C PHE A 151 14.57 -8.87 1.90
N LYS A 152 14.56 -8.75 3.24
CA LYS A 152 15.10 -7.59 3.99
C LYS A 152 16.56 -7.23 3.71
N HIS A 153 17.32 -8.14 3.10
CA HIS A 153 18.72 -7.92 2.74
C HIS A 153 18.90 -7.06 1.48
N PHE A 154 17.83 -6.75 0.75
CA PHE A 154 17.88 -5.84 -0.41
C PHE A 154 17.92 -4.35 -0.02
N GLY A 155 17.77 -4.00 1.25
CA GLY A 155 17.90 -2.62 1.67
C GLY A 155 17.56 -2.35 3.13
N GLU A 156 18.00 -1.18 3.59
CA GLU A 156 17.80 -0.69 4.95
C GLU A 156 16.44 0.00 5.16
N VAL A 157 15.68 0.22 4.09
CA VAL A 157 14.32 0.78 4.13
C VAL A 157 13.34 -0.30 3.68
N GLY A 158 12.38 -0.61 4.54
CA GLY A 158 11.20 -1.41 4.20
C GLY A 158 10.03 -0.50 3.87
N LEU A 159 9.18 -0.90 2.94
CA LEU A 159 7.94 -0.23 2.56
C LEU A 159 6.76 -1.17 2.75
N LEU A 160 5.64 -0.65 3.23
CA LEU A 160 4.31 -1.26 3.14
C LEU A 160 3.64 -0.74 1.87
N VAL A 161 3.24 -1.65 0.99
CA VAL A 161 2.84 -1.35 -0.38
C VAL A 161 1.47 -1.95 -0.66
N ALA A 162 0.47 -1.16 -1.01
CA ALA A 162 -0.78 -1.72 -1.54
C ALA A 162 -0.54 -2.21 -2.97
N THR A 163 -0.95 -3.44 -3.28
CA THR A 163 -0.60 -4.15 -4.51
C THR A 163 -1.83 -4.81 -5.13
N LEU A 164 -2.20 -4.39 -6.34
CA LEU A 164 -3.26 -4.95 -7.18
C LEU A 164 -2.75 -6.16 -7.96
N ARG A 165 -3.32 -7.34 -7.64
CA ARG A 165 -2.99 -8.58 -8.35
C ARG A 165 -3.97 -8.78 -9.50
N GLY A 166 -3.44 -9.00 -10.70
CA GLY A 166 -4.22 -9.33 -11.89
C GLY A 166 -4.21 -10.84 -12.17
N LYS A 167 -4.07 -11.23 -13.44
CA LYS A 167 -3.84 -12.63 -13.81
C LYS A 167 -2.52 -13.12 -13.18
N ILE A 168 -2.64 -14.05 -12.23
CA ILE A 168 -1.51 -14.60 -11.47
C ILE A 168 -0.92 -15.81 -12.19
N GLN A 169 0.40 -15.85 -12.30
CA GLN A 169 1.15 -17.04 -12.64
C GLN A 169 2.11 -17.40 -11.51
N LYS A 170 2.03 -18.63 -10.99
CA LYS A 170 2.98 -19.15 -10.01
C LYS A 170 4.11 -19.88 -10.73
N VAL A 171 5.36 -19.55 -10.41
CA VAL A 171 6.54 -20.11 -11.08
C VAL A 171 7.56 -20.65 -10.08
N SER A 172 8.12 -21.82 -10.38
CA SER A 172 9.21 -22.45 -9.61
C SER A 172 10.60 -22.18 -10.20
N GLY A 173 10.67 -21.44 -11.31
CA GLY A 173 11.90 -21.06 -12.01
C GLY A 173 11.83 -19.63 -12.53
N ARG A 174 12.82 -19.22 -13.33
CA ARG A 174 12.96 -17.81 -13.77
C ARG A 174 12.00 -17.38 -14.88
N ASN A 175 11.28 -18.33 -15.48
CA ASN A 175 10.44 -18.06 -16.65
C ASN A 175 9.02 -17.70 -16.19
N GLY A 176 8.74 -16.40 -16.14
CA GLY A 176 7.37 -15.89 -16.13
C GLY A 176 6.78 -15.86 -17.53
N ASP A 177 5.46 -15.95 -17.62
CA ASP A 177 4.65 -15.64 -18.79
C ASP A 177 4.54 -14.10 -18.88
N ASP A 178 4.74 -13.58 -20.09
CA ASP A 178 4.63 -12.15 -20.38
C ASP A 178 3.17 -11.69 -20.33
N ASP A 179 2.20 -12.60 -20.51
CA ASP A 179 0.76 -12.31 -20.41
C ASP A 179 0.26 -12.24 -18.95
N ALA A 180 1.10 -12.60 -17.97
CA ALA A 180 0.74 -12.53 -16.56
C ALA A 180 0.90 -11.10 -16.02
N ASN A 181 -0.15 -10.56 -15.38
CA ASN A 181 -0.07 -9.26 -14.70
C ASN A 181 0.66 -9.35 -13.35
N THR A 182 0.73 -10.55 -12.79
CA THR A 182 1.41 -10.81 -11.53
C THR A 182 2.10 -12.16 -11.60
N VAL A 183 3.39 -12.20 -11.28
CA VAL A 183 4.14 -13.44 -11.13
C VAL A 183 4.42 -13.65 -9.65
N ILE A 184 4.14 -14.85 -9.14
CA ILE A 184 4.52 -15.26 -7.79
C ILE A 184 5.58 -16.34 -7.93
N GLY A 185 6.82 -15.95 -7.64
CA GLY A 185 7.97 -16.82 -7.70
C GLY A 185 8.42 -17.27 -6.32
N ASN A 186 8.91 -18.51 -6.22
CA ASN A 186 9.55 -19.00 -5.01
C ASN A 186 10.92 -19.60 -5.36
N LYS A 187 12.00 -18.91 -4.99
CA LYS A 187 13.38 -19.31 -5.28
C LYS A 187 13.87 -20.48 -4.40
N ARG A 188 13.21 -20.76 -3.27
CA ARG A 188 13.75 -21.64 -2.20
C ARG A 188 12.96 -22.92 -1.95
N GLY A 189 11.78 -23.10 -2.53
CA GLY A 189 11.00 -24.31 -2.32
C GLY A 189 10.15 -24.67 -3.53
N ARG A 190 9.93 -25.97 -3.75
CA ARG A 190 8.77 -26.42 -4.52
C ARG A 190 7.54 -25.94 -3.76
N PHE A 191 6.48 -25.50 -4.44
CA PHE A 191 5.19 -25.21 -3.79
C PHE A 191 4.69 -26.49 -3.11
N HIS A 192 5.02 -26.72 -1.84
CA HIS A 192 4.61 -27.91 -1.09
C HIS A 192 3.18 -27.66 -0.62
N GLY A 193 2.21 -28.15 -1.40
CA GLY A 193 0.86 -28.53 -0.96
C GLY A 193 0.17 -27.64 0.07
N GLY A 194 0.03 -26.33 -0.20
CA GLY A 194 -0.96 -25.48 0.50
C GLY A 194 -0.46 -24.58 1.63
N SER A 195 0.82 -24.59 2.00
CA SER A 195 1.37 -23.63 2.97
C SER A 195 1.74 -22.30 2.31
N ILE A 196 1.40 -21.17 2.96
CA ILE A 196 1.92 -19.86 2.57
C ILE A 196 3.45 -19.92 2.63
N SER A 197 4.09 -19.70 1.49
CA SER A 197 5.52 -19.78 1.43
C SER A 197 6.13 -18.50 2.02
N TYR A 198 7.07 -18.71 2.94
CA TYR A 198 7.84 -17.64 3.59
C TYR A 198 8.57 -16.73 2.60
N TYR A 199 8.88 -17.25 1.39
CA TYR A 199 9.71 -16.60 0.37
C TYR A 199 8.94 -16.30 -0.92
N ASP A 200 7.62 -16.09 -0.85
CA ASP A 200 6.86 -15.71 -2.05
C ASP A 200 7.26 -14.29 -2.48
N GLU A 201 7.90 -14.23 -3.64
CA GLU A 201 8.31 -13.02 -4.32
C GLU A 201 7.21 -12.66 -5.32
N ILE A 202 6.46 -11.60 -5.03
CA ILE A 202 5.32 -11.14 -5.81
C ILE A 202 5.80 -10.02 -6.73
N VAL A 203 5.74 -10.27 -8.03
CA VAL A 203 6.18 -9.32 -9.07
C VAL A 203 4.96 -8.80 -9.81
N VAL A 204 4.64 -7.53 -9.64
CA VAL A 204 3.64 -6.83 -10.47
C VAL A 204 4.32 -6.17 -11.66
N ARG A 205 3.65 -6.10 -12.81
CA ARG A 205 4.30 -5.72 -14.07
C ARG A 205 4.41 -4.22 -14.29
N GLN A 206 3.54 -3.43 -13.66
CA GLN A 206 3.43 -1.99 -13.90
C GLN A 206 3.32 -1.22 -12.59
N SER A 207 3.80 0.03 -12.59
CA SER A 207 3.68 0.98 -11.47
C SER A 207 2.23 1.22 -11.05
N SER A 208 1.30 1.21 -12.02
CA SER A 208 -0.14 1.35 -11.78
C SER A 208 -0.75 0.22 -10.95
N GLN A 209 -0.03 -0.88 -10.71
CA GLN A 209 -0.49 -1.98 -9.86
C GLN A 209 -0.07 -1.83 -8.40
N CYS A 210 0.67 -0.79 -8.01
CA CYS A 210 1.09 -0.66 -6.62
C CYS A 210 1.32 0.78 -6.17
N VAL A 211 1.20 1.01 -4.86
CA VAL A 211 1.49 2.29 -4.22
C VAL A 211 2.20 2.05 -2.90
N ALA A 212 3.32 2.75 -2.69
CA ALA A 212 4.07 2.71 -1.44
C ALA A 212 3.42 3.66 -0.43
N LEU A 213 3.00 3.13 0.72
CA LEU A 213 2.19 3.86 1.70
C LEU A 213 3.05 4.36 2.86
N ILE A 214 3.71 3.42 3.54
CA ILE A 214 4.50 3.66 4.75
C ILE A 214 5.90 3.12 4.54
N GLN A 215 6.91 3.90 4.90
CA GLN A 215 8.30 3.45 5.01
C GLN A 215 8.68 3.19 6.47
N TYR A 216 9.59 2.25 6.69
CA TYR A 216 10.14 1.92 8.00
C TYR A 216 11.60 1.46 7.90
N LYS A 217 12.36 1.53 9.00
CA LYS A 217 13.72 0.94 9.06
C LYS A 217 13.63 -0.58 9.00
N SER A 218 14.42 -1.23 8.13
CA SER A 218 14.30 -2.68 7.89
C SER A 218 14.54 -3.54 9.14
N HIS A 219 15.26 -3.03 10.14
CA HIS A 219 15.41 -3.76 11.40
C HIS A 219 14.09 -3.88 12.18
N LEU A 220 13.09 -3.02 11.94
CA LEU A 220 11.75 -3.13 12.53
C LEU A 220 10.88 -4.22 11.88
N ALA A 221 11.35 -4.93 10.87
CA ALA A 221 10.57 -5.95 10.17
C ALA A 221 9.99 -7.08 11.07
N HIS A 222 10.60 -7.29 12.25
CA HIS A 222 10.14 -8.26 13.24
C HIS A 222 9.26 -7.64 14.33
N ASP A 223 9.12 -6.32 14.33
CA ASP A 223 8.35 -5.57 15.33
C ASP A 223 6.85 -5.78 15.11
N ASP A 224 6.11 -5.99 16.20
CA ASP A 224 4.64 -6.11 16.17
C ASP A 224 3.98 -4.86 15.59
N LEU A 225 4.60 -3.68 15.74
CA LEU A 225 4.10 -2.44 15.16
C LEU A 225 4.00 -2.51 13.63
N ILE A 226 4.96 -3.12 12.93
CA ILE A 226 4.89 -3.27 11.47
C ILE A 226 3.74 -4.20 11.07
N TRP A 227 3.47 -5.22 11.87
CA TRP A 227 2.31 -6.08 11.66
C TRP A 227 1.00 -5.34 11.95
N THR A 228 0.93 -4.52 12.99
CA THR A 228 -0.22 -3.66 13.27
C THR A 228 -0.49 -2.70 12.11
N TYR A 229 0.54 -2.06 11.56
CA TYR A 229 0.39 -1.24 10.35
C TYR A 229 -0.13 -2.05 9.17
N HIS A 230 0.38 -3.26 8.93
CA HIS A 230 -0.13 -4.14 7.86
C HIS A 230 -1.63 -4.38 8.03
N VAL A 231 -2.06 -4.85 9.21
CA VAL A 231 -3.47 -5.19 9.48
C VAL A 231 -4.37 -3.99 9.30
N GLU A 232 -4.01 -2.84 9.89
CA GLU A 232 -4.84 -1.64 9.81
C GLU A 232 -4.86 -1.04 8.39
N LEU A 233 -3.73 -1.03 7.68
CA LEU A 233 -3.70 -0.61 6.27
C LEU A 233 -4.53 -1.55 5.39
N GLN A 234 -4.51 -2.86 5.63
CA GLN A 234 -5.32 -3.79 4.87
C GLN A 234 -6.81 -3.52 5.05
N LYS A 235 -7.27 -3.15 6.26
CA LYS A 235 -8.67 -2.73 6.47
C LYS A 235 -9.05 -1.51 5.64
N LEU A 236 -8.15 -0.52 5.55
CA LEU A 236 -8.33 0.63 4.66
C LEU A 236 -8.37 0.18 3.19
N VAL A 237 -7.46 -0.70 2.78
CA VAL A 237 -7.44 -1.25 1.44
C VAL A 237 -8.75 -2.00 1.12
N ASP A 238 -9.27 -2.78 2.06
CA ASP A 238 -10.50 -3.54 1.86
C ASP A 238 -11.71 -2.62 1.65
N ASN A 239 -11.78 -1.54 2.44
CA ASN A 239 -12.83 -0.53 2.34
C ASN A 239 -12.78 0.22 0.99
N PHE A 240 -11.60 0.66 0.55
CA PHE A 240 -11.47 1.51 -0.63
C PHE A 240 -11.33 0.76 -1.95
N PHE A 241 -10.69 -0.40 -1.95
CA PHE A 241 -10.34 -1.13 -3.17
C PHE A 241 -11.10 -2.45 -3.30
N ASN A 242 -11.35 -3.17 -2.22
CA ASN A 242 -11.93 -4.52 -2.30
C ASN A 242 -13.45 -4.55 -2.09
N GLY A 243 -14.11 -3.39 -2.09
CA GLY A 243 -15.57 -3.30 -1.92
C GLY A 243 -16.04 -3.87 -0.58
N GLU A 244 -15.31 -3.55 0.49
CA GLU A 244 -15.56 -4.01 1.86
C GLU A 244 -15.43 -5.52 2.08
N VAL A 245 -14.91 -6.27 1.10
CA VAL A 245 -14.60 -7.69 1.27
C VAL A 245 -13.30 -7.84 2.07
N PRO A 246 -13.34 -8.43 3.29
CA PRO A 246 -12.15 -8.55 4.12
C PRO A 246 -11.11 -9.47 3.49
N THR A 247 -9.85 -9.04 3.51
CA THR A 247 -8.71 -9.87 3.13
C THR A 247 -8.31 -10.76 4.30
N GLU A 248 -8.20 -12.08 4.06
CA GLU A 248 -7.64 -12.99 5.05
C GLU A 248 -6.14 -12.73 5.23
N LEU A 249 -5.76 -12.45 6.48
CA LEU A 249 -4.37 -12.13 6.84
C LEU A 249 -3.77 -13.25 7.68
N GLU A 250 -2.65 -13.77 7.23
CA GLU A 250 -1.83 -14.72 7.98
C GLU A 250 -0.47 -14.11 8.27
N ARG A 251 -0.08 -14.07 9.55
CA ARG A 251 1.26 -13.62 9.94
C ARG A 251 2.25 -14.75 9.67
N VAL A 252 3.11 -14.56 8.67
CA VAL A 252 4.11 -15.57 8.31
C VAL A 252 5.31 -15.49 9.26
N HIS A 253 5.53 -16.55 10.02
CA HIS A 253 6.68 -16.68 10.91
C HIS A 253 7.86 -17.38 10.21
N PRO A 254 9.12 -17.07 10.59
CA PRO A 254 10.28 -17.82 10.15
C PRO A 254 10.11 -19.32 10.43
N PRO A 255 10.51 -20.21 9.51
CA PRO A 255 10.60 -21.62 9.80
C PRO A 255 11.47 -21.85 11.04
N GLU A 256 11.07 -22.81 11.87
CA GLU A 256 11.88 -23.23 13.02
C GLU A 256 13.31 -23.56 12.56
N GLY A 257 14.31 -22.97 13.22
CA GLY A 257 15.73 -23.16 12.88
C GLY A 257 16.36 -22.09 11.97
N MET A 258 15.60 -21.14 11.43
CA MET A 258 16.20 -20.03 10.64
C MET A 258 16.80 -18.89 11.48
N VAL A 259 16.55 -18.85 12.80
CA VAL A 259 16.78 -17.64 13.62
C VAL A 259 18.22 -17.50 14.18
N SER A 260 19.11 -18.47 14.03
CA SER A 260 20.40 -18.45 14.78
C SER A 260 21.69 -18.56 13.96
N GLY A 261 21.65 -18.70 12.63
CA GLY A 261 22.85 -18.78 11.81
C GLY A 261 23.11 -17.47 11.06
N GLY A 262 24.14 -16.71 11.44
CA GLY A 262 24.71 -15.61 10.64
C GLY A 262 25.37 -16.09 9.34
N GLY A 263 24.79 -17.10 8.68
CA GLY A 263 25.24 -17.61 7.40
C GLY A 263 24.99 -16.56 6.32
N HIS A 264 26.07 -16.09 5.70
CA HIS A 264 26.02 -15.26 4.51
C HIS A 264 25.08 -15.90 3.48
N PHE A 265 23.91 -15.28 3.29
CA PHE A 265 23.00 -15.64 2.21
C PHE A 265 23.58 -15.09 0.91
N PHE A 266 24.10 -15.97 0.05
CA PHE A 266 24.42 -15.64 -1.33
C PHE A 266 23.10 -15.60 -2.12
N CYS A 267 22.77 -14.43 -2.65
CA CYS A 267 21.78 -14.22 -3.70
C CYS A 267 22.51 -13.84 -4.99
#